data_AF-A0AAE0SW82-F1
#
_entry.id   AF-A0AAE0SW82-F1
#
_cell.length_a   1.000
_cell.length_b   1.000
_cell.length_c   1.000
_cell.angle_alpha   90.00
_cell.angle_beta   90.00
_cell.angle_gamma   90.00
#
_symmetry.space_group_name_H-M   'P 1'
#
loop_
_entity.id
_entity.type
_entity.pdbx_description
1 polymer ?
#
loop_
_entity_poly.entity_id
_entity_poly.type
_entity_poly.pdbx_seq_one_letter_code
_entity_poly.pdbx_strand_id
1 'polypeptide(L)'
;MRTVFKTFRILFLSAGLLFIVCALIFSYGTNNWYFLFTWKAIERIKWKPQNVIPWGRDDFPVKIPDAAHITELSNPEAEELYYSYIQSLQVLCQRIIRVGSFLDGGKEMCIDQPYKPKRPCLVYSFGINWLWDFDEDIVTMFGCEVFAFDPGMSNETDYFIKGPNITFYKIGLWDRHIVNEQGWHVMTLKQIRKKLGHENVERYFV
;
A
#
# COMPACT_ATOMS: atom_id res chain seq x y z
N MET A 1 36.72 22.32 7.43
CA MET A 1 36.45 21.78 6.07
C MET A 1 37.69 21.24 5.32
N ARG A 2 38.81 20.94 6.00
CA ARG A 2 40.05 20.39 5.35
C ARG A 2 40.41 18.95 5.77
N THR A 3 39.75 18.39 6.78
CA THR A 3 40.08 17.06 7.34
C THR A 3 39.32 15.92 6.67
N VAL A 4 38.09 16.17 6.19
CA VAL A 4 37.23 15.14 5.53
C VAL A 4 37.76 14.74 4.14
N PHE A 5 38.43 15.66 3.44
CA PHE A 5 39.00 15.40 2.11
C PHE A 5 40.23 14.49 2.11
N LYS A 6 40.95 14.34 3.24
CA LYS A 6 42.11 13.44 3.32
C LYS A 6 41.70 11.98 3.48
N THR A 7 40.64 11.70 4.25
CA THR A 7 40.14 10.34 4.47
C THR A 7 39.54 9.73 3.20
N PHE A 8 38.89 10.53 2.38
CA PHE A 8 38.33 10.10 1.09
C PHE A 8 39.40 9.76 0.03
N ARG A 9 40.57 10.39 0.09
CA ARG A 9 41.70 10.09 -0.82
C ARG A 9 42.41 8.77 -0.51
N ILE A 10 42.39 8.32 0.74
CA ILE A 10 43.06 7.08 1.17
C ILE A 10 42.23 5.84 0.80
N LEU A 11 40.90 5.94 0.85
CA LEU A 11 39.97 4.86 0.44
C LEU A 11 39.98 4.57 -1.08
N PHE A 12 40.29 5.57 -1.92
CA PHE A 12 40.41 5.36 -3.37
C PHE A 12 41.76 4.74 -3.79
N LEU A 13 42.82 4.91 -2.99
CA LEU A 13 44.12 4.30 -3.25
C LEU A 13 44.15 2.80 -2.92
N SER A 14 43.33 2.34 -1.97
CA SER A 14 43.25 0.91 -1.61
C SER A 14 42.41 0.09 -2.61
N ALA A 15 41.37 0.67 -3.22
CA ALA A 15 40.60 0.00 -4.27
C ALA A 15 41.37 -0.10 -5.60
N GLY A 16 42.19 0.91 -5.93
CA GLY A 16 43.04 0.91 -7.11
C GLY A 16 44.15 -0.15 -7.07
N LEU A 17 44.76 -0.37 -5.90
CA LEU A 17 45.78 -1.40 -5.73
C LEU A 17 45.20 -2.82 -5.86
N LEU A 18 43.98 -3.05 -5.34
CA LEU A 18 43.30 -4.34 -5.47
C LEU A 18 42.96 -4.67 -6.93
N PHE A 19 42.54 -3.68 -7.72
CA PHE A 19 42.28 -3.86 -9.16
C PHE A 19 43.55 -4.20 -9.95
N ILE A 20 44.68 -3.55 -9.63
CA ILE A 20 45.96 -3.81 -10.31
C ILE A 20 46.50 -5.19 -9.93
N VAL A 21 46.37 -5.62 -8.67
CA VAL A 21 46.79 -6.95 -8.23
C VAL A 21 45.91 -8.05 -8.87
N CYS A 22 44.58 -7.86 -8.95
CA CYS A 22 43.72 -8.79 -9.68
C CYS A 22 44.02 -8.87 -11.17
N ALA A 23 44.35 -7.75 -11.81
CA ALA A 23 44.72 -7.71 -13.24
C ALA A 23 46.07 -8.40 -13.51
N LEU A 24 47.05 -8.25 -12.62
CA LEU A 24 48.36 -8.89 -12.75
C LEU A 24 48.33 -10.39 -12.44
N ILE A 25 47.49 -10.83 -11.48
CA ILE A 25 47.26 -12.26 -11.22
C ILE A 25 46.56 -12.92 -12.43
N PHE A 26 45.66 -12.21 -13.11
CA PHE A 26 45.03 -12.72 -14.34
C PHE A 26 45.95 -12.70 -15.57
N SER A 27 46.90 -11.77 -15.66
CA SER A 27 47.78 -11.64 -16.83
C SER A 27 48.88 -12.72 -16.91
N TYR A 28 49.19 -13.42 -15.82
CA TYR A 28 50.18 -14.51 -15.83
C TYR A 28 49.58 -15.91 -16.06
N GLY A 29 48.25 -16.03 -16.21
CA GLY A 29 47.58 -17.32 -16.09
C GLY A 29 46.87 -17.88 -17.31
N THR A 30 46.40 -17.08 -18.29
CA THR A 30 45.59 -17.64 -19.38
C THR A 30 45.81 -16.92 -20.73
N ASN A 31 46.31 -17.66 -21.72
CA ASN A 31 46.25 -17.28 -23.13
C ASN A 31 44.80 -17.43 -23.63
N ASN A 32 43.93 -16.48 -23.29
CA ASN A 32 42.52 -16.60 -23.65
C ASN A 32 42.01 -15.40 -24.46
N TRP A 33 41.72 -15.66 -25.74
CA TRP A 33 41.28 -14.73 -26.80
C TRP A 33 39.90 -14.07 -26.53
N TYR A 34 39.28 -14.30 -25.37
CA TYR A 34 37.93 -13.82 -25.06
C TYR A 34 37.85 -12.33 -24.72
N PHE A 35 38.97 -11.69 -24.35
CA PHE A 35 38.95 -10.28 -23.93
C PHE A 35 38.74 -9.29 -25.09
N LEU A 36 39.14 -9.64 -26.31
CA LEU A 36 38.95 -8.76 -27.49
C LEU A 36 37.53 -8.84 -28.06
N PHE A 37 36.76 -9.89 -27.73
CA PHE A 37 35.37 -10.02 -28.17
C PHE A 37 34.40 -9.21 -27.31
N THR A 38 34.73 -8.94 -26.04
CA THR A 38 33.84 -8.18 -25.14
C THR A 38 33.94 -6.67 -25.32
N TRP A 39 35.09 -6.12 -25.76
CA TRP A 39 35.25 -4.67 -25.95
C TRP A 39 34.43 -4.11 -27.13
N LYS A 40 34.44 -4.80 -28.28
CA LYS A 40 33.64 -4.39 -29.46
C LYS A 40 32.12 -4.51 -29.24
N ALA A 41 31.68 -5.28 -28.26
CA ALA A 41 30.27 -5.41 -27.91
C ALA A 41 29.78 -4.22 -27.05
N ILE A 42 30.65 -3.61 -26.24
CA ILE A 42 30.28 -2.52 -25.33
C ILE A 42 30.12 -1.18 -26.06
N GLU A 43 30.89 -0.90 -27.12
CA GLU A 43 30.75 0.34 -27.90
C GLU A 43 29.46 0.42 -28.73
N ARG A 44 28.76 -0.71 -28.95
CA ARG A 44 27.44 -0.74 -29.61
C ARG A 44 26.27 -0.55 -28.66
N ILE A 45 26.51 -0.53 -27.36
CA ILE A 45 25.49 -0.15 -26.38
C ILE A 45 25.42 1.38 -26.39
N LYS A 46 24.75 1.92 -27.42
CA LYS A 46 24.17 3.26 -27.30
C LYS A 46 23.17 3.17 -26.15
N TRP A 47 23.58 3.63 -24.98
CA TRP A 47 22.66 4.07 -23.95
C TRP A 47 21.80 5.17 -24.57
N LYS A 48 20.70 4.79 -25.21
CA LYS A 48 19.55 5.68 -25.24
C LYS A 48 19.21 5.83 -23.77
N PRO A 49 19.20 7.03 -23.18
CA PRO A 49 18.52 7.21 -21.92
C PRO A 49 17.11 6.70 -22.18
N GLN A 50 16.80 5.51 -21.65
CA GLN A 50 15.42 5.14 -21.48
C GLN A 50 14.86 6.29 -20.66
N ASN A 51 13.94 6.99 -21.29
CA ASN A 51 13.34 8.20 -20.77
C ASN A 51 13.15 8.04 -19.27
N VAL A 52 13.71 8.99 -18.53
CA VAL A 52 13.34 9.36 -17.16
C VAL A 52 11.93 8.87 -16.90
N ILE A 53 11.74 8.03 -15.87
CA ILE A 53 10.43 7.53 -15.43
C ILE A 53 9.44 8.68 -15.60
N PRO A 54 8.50 8.63 -16.56
CA PRO A 54 7.53 9.70 -16.70
C PRO A 54 6.61 9.54 -15.51
N TRP A 55 6.84 10.33 -14.46
CA TRP A 55 5.83 10.61 -13.47
C TRP A 55 4.65 11.23 -14.23
N GLY A 56 3.71 10.39 -14.63
CA GLY A 56 2.59 10.71 -15.50
C GLY A 56 2.53 9.80 -16.71
N ARG A 57 1.91 8.62 -16.59
CA ARG A 57 1.11 8.12 -17.72
C ARG A 57 -0.06 9.10 -17.84
N ASP A 58 -0.39 9.52 -19.06
CA ASP A 58 -1.53 10.40 -19.34
C ASP A 58 -2.90 9.75 -19.03
N ASP A 59 -2.89 8.52 -18.52
CA ASP A 59 -4.05 7.67 -18.25
C ASP A 59 -4.54 7.75 -16.78
N PHE A 60 -4.04 8.70 -15.97
CA PHE A 60 -4.41 8.85 -14.57
C PHE A 60 -5.33 10.06 -14.30
N PRO A 61 -6.30 9.93 -13.38
CA PRO A 61 -6.67 8.73 -12.62
C PRO A 61 -7.45 7.70 -13.47
N VAL A 62 -7.32 6.41 -13.12
CA VAL A 62 -8.14 5.35 -13.74
C VAL A 62 -9.59 5.58 -13.33
N LYS A 63 -10.46 5.88 -14.30
CA LYS A 63 -11.87 6.12 -14.03
C LYS A 63 -12.58 4.78 -13.86
N ILE A 64 -13.17 4.57 -12.68
CA ILE A 64 -14.10 3.46 -12.46
C ILE A 64 -15.40 3.75 -13.24
N PRO A 65 -15.88 2.83 -14.09
CA PRO A 65 -17.17 2.96 -14.77
C PRO A 65 -18.34 3.05 -13.78
N ASP A 66 -19.53 3.40 -14.28
CA ASP A 66 -20.73 3.35 -13.44
C ASP A 66 -21.10 1.91 -13.06
N ALA A 67 -21.96 1.78 -12.05
CA ALA A 67 -22.34 0.48 -11.50
C ALA A 67 -23.03 -0.44 -12.53
N ALA A 68 -23.78 0.10 -13.50
CA ALA A 68 -24.43 -0.71 -14.53
C ALA A 68 -23.38 -1.30 -15.48
N HIS A 69 -22.41 -0.49 -15.88
CA HIS A 69 -21.30 -0.94 -16.71
C HIS A 69 -20.42 -1.98 -15.98
N ILE A 70 -20.12 -1.77 -14.68
CA ILE A 70 -19.36 -2.74 -13.88
C ILE A 70 -20.06 -4.11 -13.87
N THR A 71 -21.39 -4.14 -13.80
CA THR A 71 -22.14 -5.42 -13.77
C THR A 71 -22.17 -6.16 -15.11
N GLU A 72 -21.82 -5.49 -16.20
CA GLU A 72 -21.76 -6.08 -17.54
C GLU A 72 -20.37 -6.63 -17.90
N LEU A 73 -19.34 -6.28 -17.12
CA LEU A 73 -17.97 -6.74 -17.35
C LEU A 73 -17.85 -8.26 -17.20
N SER A 74 -17.12 -8.89 -18.11
CA SER A 74 -16.65 -10.26 -17.92
C SER A 74 -15.59 -10.33 -16.82
N ASN A 75 -15.35 -11.52 -16.25
CA ASN A 75 -14.34 -11.69 -15.20
C ASN A 75 -12.94 -11.17 -15.60
N PRO A 76 -12.41 -11.43 -16.82
CA PRO A 76 -11.13 -10.87 -17.24
C PRO A 76 -11.12 -9.33 -17.31
N GLU A 77 -12.21 -8.72 -17.79
CA GLU A 77 -12.32 -7.25 -17.89
C GLU A 77 -12.42 -6.60 -16.50
N ALA A 78 -13.18 -7.21 -15.58
CA ALA A 78 -13.25 -6.76 -14.20
C ALA A 78 -11.90 -6.90 -13.47
N GLU A 79 -11.17 -7.98 -13.74
CA GLU A 79 -9.82 -8.21 -13.21
C GLU A 79 -8.83 -7.16 -13.74
N GLU A 80 -8.86 -6.88 -15.05
CA GLU A 80 -8.03 -5.84 -15.66
C GLU A 80 -8.36 -4.43 -15.11
N LEU A 81 -9.64 -4.10 -14.97
CA LEU A 81 -10.08 -2.85 -14.34
C LEU A 81 -9.58 -2.75 -12.89
N TYR A 82 -9.69 -3.84 -12.12
CA TYR A 82 -9.23 -3.87 -10.74
C TYR A 82 -7.72 -3.63 -10.66
N TYR A 83 -6.92 -4.41 -11.39
CA TYR A 83 -5.47 -4.29 -11.35
C TYR A 83 -5.00 -2.94 -11.87
N SER A 84 -5.57 -2.46 -12.97
CA SER A 84 -5.26 -1.15 -13.48
C SER A 84 -5.59 -0.08 -12.44
N TYR A 85 -6.72 -0.15 -11.74
CA TYR A 85 -7.06 0.81 -10.70
C TYR A 85 -6.07 0.78 -9.52
N ILE A 86 -5.74 -0.40 -8.96
CA ILE A 86 -4.89 -0.49 -7.77
C ILE A 86 -3.39 -0.26 -8.03
N GLN A 87 -2.91 -0.56 -9.24
CA GLN A 87 -1.49 -0.38 -9.60
C GLN A 87 -1.19 1.03 -10.12
N SER A 88 -2.21 1.87 -10.16
CA SER A 88 -2.17 3.21 -10.75
C SER A 88 -2.32 4.28 -9.69
N LEU A 89 -1.56 5.37 -9.84
CA LEU A 89 -1.66 6.49 -8.92
C LEU A 89 -3.00 7.22 -9.14
N GLN A 90 -3.97 6.97 -8.27
CA GLN A 90 -5.27 7.64 -8.33
C GLN A 90 -5.23 9.05 -7.76
N VAL A 91 -4.42 9.25 -6.72
CA VAL A 91 -4.34 10.49 -5.96
C VAL A 91 -2.88 10.72 -5.60
N LEU A 92 -2.36 11.89 -5.97
CA LEU A 92 -1.07 12.34 -5.45
C LEU A 92 -1.25 12.81 -4.00
N CYS A 93 -0.87 11.97 -3.05
CA CYS A 93 -0.83 12.35 -1.65
C CYS A 93 0.55 12.91 -1.27
N GLN A 94 0.60 14.17 -0.86
CA GLN A 94 1.82 14.83 -0.39
C GLN A 94 2.12 14.52 1.07
N ARG A 95 1.07 14.29 1.87
CA ARG A 95 1.21 14.01 3.31
C ARG A 95 0.56 12.69 3.67
N ILE A 96 1.41 11.69 3.85
CA ILE A 96 1.06 10.36 4.35
C ILE A 96 1.52 10.28 5.81
N ILE A 97 0.64 9.79 6.67
CA ILE A 97 0.97 9.45 8.05
C ILE A 97 0.67 7.98 8.30
N ARG A 98 1.34 7.39 9.30
CA ARG A 98 0.96 6.10 9.85
C ARG A 98 0.06 6.31 11.05
N VAL A 99 -1.10 5.67 11.05
CA VAL A 99 -2.11 5.70 12.13
C VAL A 99 -2.20 4.28 12.70
N GLY A 100 -2.09 4.13 14.02
CA GLY A 100 -1.95 2.83 14.69
C GLY A 100 -0.50 2.35 14.79
N SER A 101 -0.33 1.08 15.12
CA SER A 101 0.99 0.52 15.42
C SER A 101 1.93 0.45 14.21
N PHE A 102 3.24 0.35 14.48
CA PHE A 102 4.22 0.25 13.39
C PHE A 102 4.05 -1.04 12.55
N LEU A 103 3.48 -2.10 13.13
CA LEU A 103 3.23 -3.40 12.50
C LEU A 103 1.77 -3.52 12.00
N ASP A 104 1.20 -4.71 11.88
CA ASP A 104 -0.10 -4.97 11.23
C ASP A 104 -1.29 -4.12 11.74
N GLY A 105 -1.22 -3.63 12.98
CA GLY A 105 -2.26 -2.79 13.60
C GLY A 105 -2.28 -1.33 13.14
N GLY A 106 -1.34 -0.91 12.26
CA GLY A 106 -1.36 0.44 11.68
C GLY A 106 -1.57 0.48 10.18
N LYS A 107 -2.06 1.63 9.68
CA LYS A 107 -2.35 1.90 8.27
C LYS A 107 -1.74 3.22 7.83
N GLU A 108 -1.29 3.29 6.58
CA GLU A 108 -0.85 4.53 5.97
C GLU A 108 -2.07 5.29 5.44
N MET A 109 -2.21 6.55 5.85
CA MET A 109 -3.33 7.39 5.49
C MET A 109 -2.88 8.68 4.83
N CYS A 110 -3.56 9.04 3.74
CA CYS A 110 -3.44 10.35 3.16
C CYS A 110 -4.19 11.40 3.98
N ILE A 111 -3.49 12.44 4.44
CA ILE A 111 -4.08 13.54 5.23
C ILE A 111 -4.15 14.87 4.46
N ASP A 112 -4.04 14.81 3.14
CA ASP A 112 -4.39 15.93 2.29
C ASP A 112 -5.90 16.08 2.14
N GLN A 113 -6.35 17.30 1.90
CA GLN A 113 -7.75 17.54 1.60
C GLN A 113 -8.06 17.06 0.18
N PRO A 114 -9.24 16.46 -0.08
CA PRO A 114 -10.36 16.25 0.84
C PRO A 114 -10.33 14.91 1.61
N TYR A 115 -9.25 14.13 1.52
CA TYR A 115 -9.15 12.76 2.06
C TYR A 115 -8.94 12.69 3.57
N LYS A 116 -8.40 13.76 4.19
CA LYS A 116 -8.28 13.82 5.65
C LYS A 116 -9.66 13.76 6.32
N PRO A 117 -9.90 12.83 7.27
CA PRO A 117 -11.13 12.81 8.05
C PRO A 117 -11.38 14.12 8.79
N LYS A 118 -12.64 14.57 8.77
CA LYS A 118 -13.11 15.80 9.42
C LYS A 118 -14.44 15.53 10.11
N ARG A 119 -14.60 16.00 11.35
CA ARG A 119 -15.84 15.80 12.10
C ARG A 119 -17.03 16.55 11.45
N PRO A 120 -18.25 15.98 11.51
CA PRO A 120 -18.53 14.60 11.93
C PRO A 120 -17.99 13.59 10.91
N CYS A 121 -17.32 12.53 11.39
CA CYS A 121 -16.75 11.49 10.53
C CYS A 121 -17.02 10.10 11.08
N LEU A 122 -17.18 9.15 10.16
CA LEU A 122 -17.48 7.75 10.40
C LEU A 122 -16.41 6.88 9.74
N VAL A 123 -15.90 5.89 10.48
CA VAL A 123 -14.91 4.92 9.99
C VAL A 123 -15.43 3.51 10.21
N TYR A 124 -15.32 2.67 9.18
CA TYR A 124 -15.59 1.24 9.23
C TYR A 124 -14.27 0.49 9.18
N SER A 125 -13.97 -0.29 10.20
CA SER A 125 -12.71 -1.03 10.33
C SER A 125 -13.01 -2.52 10.28
N PHE A 126 -12.76 -3.16 9.14
CA PHE A 126 -13.07 -4.58 8.92
C PHE A 126 -11.85 -5.47 9.13
N GLY A 127 -12.04 -6.62 9.76
CA GLY A 127 -11.01 -7.64 9.97
C GLY A 127 -9.93 -7.18 10.94
N ILE A 128 -10.33 -6.57 12.06
CA ILE A 128 -9.39 -5.95 13.01
C ILE A 128 -8.45 -6.95 13.68
N ASN A 129 -8.81 -8.23 13.72
CA ASN A 129 -7.99 -9.30 14.30
C ASN A 129 -7.39 -8.92 15.66
N TRP A 130 -8.22 -8.42 16.59
CA TRP A 130 -7.85 -7.99 17.95
C TRP A 130 -6.85 -6.80 18.01
N LEU A 131 -6.50 -6.20 16.88
CA LEU A 131 -5.61 -5.05 16.81
C LEU A 131 -6.44 -3.75 16.78
N TRP A 132 -6.37 -3.00 17.87
CA TRP A 132 -7.17 -1.79 18.08
C TRP A 132 -6.40 -0.49 17.80
N ASP A 133 -5.09 -0.57 17.55
CA ASP A 133 -4.21 0.61 17.51
C ASP A 133 -4.70 1.64 16.48
N PHE A 134 -5.07 1.18 15.27
CA PHE A 134 -5.63 2.05 14.23
C PHE A 134 -6.94 2.72 14.67
N ASP A 135 -7.87 1.95 15.24
CA ASP A 135 -9.18 2.44 15.65
C ASP A 135 -9.05 3.50 16.77
N GLU A 136 -8.19 3.24 17.75
CA GLU A 136 -7.91 4.13 18.87
C GLU A 136 -7.21 5.42 18.42
N ASP A 137 -6.24 5.32 17.49
CA ASP A 137 -5.56 6.48 16.94
C ASP A 137 -6.48 7.31 16.03
N ILE A 138 -7.39 6.70 15.27
CA ILE A 138 -8.40 7.44 14.49
C ILE A 138 -9.25 8.32 15.41
N VAL A 139 -9.71 7.75 16.53
CA VAL A 139 -10.47 8.50 17.54
C VAL A 139 -9.62 9.60 18.16
N THR A 140 -8.38 9.30 18.52
CA THR A 140 -7.51 10.27 19.19
C THR A 140 -7.11 11.42 18.28
N MET A 141 -6.74 11.14 17.04
CA MET A 141 -6.20 12.11 16.08
C MET A 141 -7.28 12.90 15.34
N PHE A 142 -8.41 12.26 15.02
CA PHE A 142 -9.47 12.87 14.21
C PHE A 142 -10.81 12.95 14.95
N GLY A 143 -11.02 12.09 15.96
CA GLY A 143 -12.26 11.97 16.72
C GLY A 143 -13.46 11.62 15.87
N CYS A 144 -13.24 10.69 14.96
CA CYS A 144 -14.33 10.02 14.27
C CYS A 144 -15.03 9.02 15.18
N GLU A 145 -16.24 8.66 14.82
CA GLU A 145 -16.91 7.47 15.33
C GLU A 145 -16.43 6.27 14.51
N VAL A 146 -15.96 5.23 15.20
CA VAL A 146 -15.39 4.03 14.60
C VAL A 146 -16.29 2.84 14.88
N PHE A 147 -16.60 2.10 13.82
CA PHE A 147 -17.33 0.85 13.85
C PHE A 147 -16.37 -0.26 13.39
N ALA A 148 -15.92 -1.08 14.33
CA ALA A 148 -15.02 -2.19 14.09
C ALA A 148 -15.82 -3.48 13.87
N PHE A 149 -15.34 -4.32 12.95
CA PHE A 149 -16.03 -5.49 12.48
C PHE A 149 -15.06 -6.66 12.34
N ASP A 150 -15.32 -7.77 13.05
CA ASP A 150 -14.56 -8.99 12.84
C ASP A 150 -15.36 -10.22 13.29
N PRO A 151 -15.81 -11.09 12.36
CA PRO A 151 -16.54 -12.29 12.74
C PRO A 151 -15.64 -13.38 13.34
N GLY A 152 -14.33 -13.31 13.07
CA GLY A 152 -13.31 -14.23 13.53
C GLY A 152 -13.00 -14.09 15.02
N MET A 153 -13.43 -12.99 15.66
CA MET A 153 -13.24 -12.72 17.09
C MET A 153 -14.06 -13.64 18.01
N SER A 154 -13.71 -14.93 17.99
CA SER A 154 -14.52 -16.03 18.51
C SER A 154 -14.86 -15.92 20.00
N ASN A 155 -13.97 -15.37 20.81
CA ASN A 155 -14.15 -15.20 22.26
C ASN A 155 -14.96 -13.96 22.66
N GLU A 156 -15.27 -13.07 21.71
CA GLU A 156 -16.04 -11.86 21.98
C GLU A 156 -17.54 -12.05 21.80
N THR A 157 -18.32 -11.19 22.46
CA THR A 157 -19.76 -11.06 22.22
C THR A 157 -20.03 -10.51 20.82
N ASP A 158 -21.26 -10.67 20.33
CA ASP A 158 -21.65 -10.19 19.00
C ASP A 158 -21.55 -8.67 18.84
N TYR A 159 -21.53 -7.96 19.96
CA TYR A 159 -21.47 -6.51 20.05
C TYR A 159 -20.90 -6.09 21.41
N PHE A 160 -20.07 -5.04 21.40
CA PHE A 160 -19.70 -4.30 22.62
C PHE A 160 -19.18 -2.90 22.29
N ILE A 161 -19.16 -2.04 23.31
CA ILE A 161 -18.55 -0.71 23.23
C ILE A 161 -17.12 -0.82 23.77
N LYS A 162 -16.12 -0.64 22.91
CA LYS A 162 -14.69 -0.69 23.29
C LYS A 162 -14.23 0.59 23.98
N GLY A 163 -14.83 1.73 23.61
CA GLY A 163 -14.48 3.05 24.13
C GLY A 163 -15.48 4.12 23.67
N PRO A 164 -15.28 5.40 24.04
CA PRO A 164 -16.27 6.46 23.88
C PRO A 164 -16.73 6.69 22.42
N ASN A 165 -15.92 6.31 21.42
CA ASN A 165 -16.23 6.43 20.00
C ASN A 165 -15.90 5.15 19.20
N ILE A 166 -15.76 4.00 19.86
CA ILE A 166 -15.42 2.73 19.19
C ILE A 166 -16.46 1.69 19.56
N THR A 167 -17.18 1.21 18.55
CA THR A 167 -18.19 0.18 18.67
C THR A 167 -17.78 -1.04 17.87
N PHE A 168 -17.85 -2.22 18.48
CA PHE A 168 -17.52 -3.48 17.81
C PHE A 168 -18.77 -4.27 17.43
N TYR A 169 -18.71 -4.94 16.28
CA TYR A 169 -19.67 -5.93 15.82
C TYR A 169 -18.96 -7.19 15.32
N LYS A 170 -19.41 -8.37 15.77
CA LYS A 170 -18.92 -9.66 15.29
C LYS A 170 -19.55 -10.04 13.94
N ILE A 171 -19.31 -9.20 12.93
CA ILE A 171 -19.91 -9.30 11.60
C ILE A 171 -18.81 -9.23 10.55
N GLY A 172 -18.84 -10.11 9.55
CA GLY A 172 -17.97 -10.03 8.38
C GLY A 172 -18.58 -9.26 7.22
N LEU A 173 -17.72 -8.66 6.39
CA LEU A 173 -18.13 -8.07 5.11
C LEU A 173 -18.17 -9.15 4.03
N TRP A 174 -19.26 -9.24 3.27
CA TRP A 174 -19.42 -10.24 2.22
C TRP A 174 -20.39 -9.79 1.10
N ASP A 175 -20.55 -10.63 0.06
CA ASP A 175 -21.42 -10.37 -1.09
C ASP A 175 -22.93 -10.55 -0.79
N ARG A 176 -23.26 -11.17 0.35
CA ARG A 176 -24.63 -11.51 0.75
C ARG A 176 -24.74 -11.60 2.28
N HIS A 177 -25.98 -11.58 2.78
CA HIS A 177 -26.26 -11.80 4.20
C HIS A 177 -26.57 -13.26 4.48
N ILE A 178 -25.65 -13.94 5.15
CA ILE A 178 -25.78 -15.34 5.57
C ILE A 178 -25.01 -15.57 6.87
N VAL A 179 -25.22 -16.73 7.48
CA VAL A 179 -24.22 -17.37 8.34
C VAL A 179 -23.42 -18.31 7.44
N ASN A 180 -22.11 -18.11 7.33
CA ASN A 180 -21.26 -18.97 6.49
C ASN A 180 -20.94 -20.32 7.17
N GLU A 181 -20.18 -21.18 6.48
CA GLU A 181 -19.80 -22.51 6.98
C GLU A 181 -18.96 -22.47 8.28
N GLN A 182 -18.28 -21.35 8.53
CA GLN A 182 -17.52 -21.11 9.76
C GLN A 182 -18.39 -20.60 10.92
N GLY A 183 -19.70 -20.47 10.72
CA GLY A 183 -20.63 -19.91 11.70
C GLY A 183 -20.57 -18.39 11.81
N TRP A 184 -19.92 -17.71 10.87
CA TRP A 184 -19.79 -16.25 10.88
C TRP A 184 -21.02 -15.58 10.30
N HIS A 185 -21.56 -14.63 11.05
CA HIS A 185 -22.54 -13.68 10.53
C HIS A 185 -21.84 -12.74 9.55
N VAL A 186 -22.20 -12.81 8.28
CA VAL A 186 -21.64 -11.94 7.24
C VAL A 186 -22.74 -11.13 6.57
N MET A 187 -22.44 -9.88 6.20
CA MET A 187 -23.40 -8.95 5.61
C MET A 187 -22.77 -8.17 4.46
N THR A 188 -23.61 -7.70 3.53
CA THR A 188 -23.18 -6.69 2.55
C THR A 188 -22.94 -5.34 3.22
N LEU A 189 -22.09 -4.52 2.62
CA LEU A 189 -21.86 -3.14 3.07
C LEU A 189 -23.18 -2.34 3.13
N LYS A 190 -24.08 -2.54 2.15
CA LYS A 190 -25.41 -1.91 2.12
C LYS A 190 -26.24 -2.27 3.35
N GLN A 191 -26.23 -3.54 3.77
CA GLN A 191 -26.96 -3.99 4.95
C GLN A 191 -26.34 -3.50 6.25
N ILE A 192 -25.01 -3.48 6.35
CA ILE A 192 -24.32 -2.91 7.52
C ILE A 192 -24.68 -1.43 7.68
N ARG A 193 -24.61 -0.66 6.60
CA ARG A 193 -25.01 0.76 6.60
C ARG A 193 -26.46 0.93 7.04
N LYS A 194 -27.38 0.12 6.52
CA LYS A 194 -28.78 0.13 6.94
C LYS A 194 -28.95 -0.21 8.42
N LYS A 195 -28.27 -1.25 8.90
CA LYS A 195 -28.31 -1.70 10.31
C LYS A 195 -27.86 -0.58 11.27
N LEU A 196 -26.91 0.24 10.84
CA LEU A 196 -26.36 1.34 11.63
C LEU A 196 -27.06 2.70 11.38
N GLY A 197 -28.02 2.77 10.45
CA GLY A 197 -28.67 4.03 10.08
C GLY A 197 -27.78 4.98 9.25
N HIS A 198 -26.71 4.48 8.62
CA HIS A 198 -25.75 5.26 7.84
C HIS A 198 -26.07 5.26 6.32
N GLU A 199 -27.34 5.09 5.94
CA GLU A 199 -27.76 5.03 4.54
C GLU A 199 -27.54 6.36 3.80
N ASN A 200 -27.66 7.49 4.51
CA ASN A 200 -27.52 8.85 3.96
C ASN A 200 -26.12 9.46 4.15
N VAL A 201 -25.15 8.69 4.63
CA VAL A 201 -23.76 9.15 4.81
C VAL A 201 -23.01 8.99 3.49
N GLU A 202 -22.66 10.10 2.84
CA GLU A 202 -22.01 10.08 1.53
C GLU A 202 -20.53 9.65 1.58
N ARG A 203 -19.84 9.93 2.70
CA ARG A 203 -18.43 9.60 2.89
C ARG A 203 -18.19 8.96 4.24
N TYR A 204 -17.63 7.75 4.18
CA TYR A 204 -17.10 7.01 5.31
C TYR A 204 -15.74 6.48 4.87
N PHE A 205 -14.84 6.32 5.83
CA PHE A 205 -13.55 5.70 5.59
C PHE A 205 -13.69 4.21 5.85
N VAL A 206 -13.17 3.39 4.95
CA VAL A 206 -13.03 1.93 5.11
C VAL A 206 -11.55 1.64 5.21
#